data_AF-A0A9P6ZWL8-F1
#
_entry.id   AF-A0A9P6ZWL8-F1
#
_cell.length_a   1.000
_cell.length_b   1.000
_cell.length_c   1.000
_cell.angle_alpha   90.00
_cell.angle_beta   90.00
_cell.angle_gamma   90.00
#
_symmetry.space_group_name_H-M   'P 1'
#
loop_
_entity.id
_entity.type
_entity.pdbx_description
1 polymer ?
#
loop_
_entity_poly.entity_id
_entity_poly.type
_entity_poly.pdbx_seq_one_letter_code
_entity_poly.pdbx_strand_id
1 'polypeptide(L)' 'QDQVFLHLSDTIDNLACNNRHPTSDDSKVKVREPDTFDGTEPRKLCAFFIQCKLNFQSKPRSFHTGRAKVNFAQSYLK' A
#
# COMPACT_ATOMS: atom_id res chain seq x y z
N GLN A 1 -4.69 27.44 15.60
CA GLN A 1 -3.82 26.56 16.42
C GLN A 1 -3.31 25.37 15.57
N ASP A 2 -3.43 25.42 14.25
CA ASP A 2 -3.45 24.24 13.39
C ASP A 2 -2.14 24.00 12.63
N GLN A 3 -1.27 25.01 12.53
CA GLN A 3 0.05 24.86 11.89
C GLN A 3 1.00 23.97 12.68
N VAL A 4 0.94 24.00 14.01
CA VAL A 4 1.81 23.20 14.86
C VAL A 4 1.50 21.71 14.72
N PHE A 5 0.21 21.36 14.57
CA PHE A 5 -0.22 19.99 14.37
C PHE A 5 0.21 19.44 13.01
N LEU A 6 0.05 20.25 11.94
CA LEU A 6 0.49 19.86 10.59
C LEU A 6 2.01 19.65 10.53
N HIS A 7 2.78 20.58 11.11
CA HIS A 7 4.24 20.47 11.13
C HIS A 7 4.73 19.25 11.94
N LEU A 8 4.05 18.94 13.05
CA LEU A 8 4.37 17.76 13.83
C LEU A 8 4.07 16.47 13.05
N SER A 9 2.93 16.42 12.36
CA SER A 9 2.56 15.26 11.53
C SER A 9 3.57 15.04 10.40
N ASP A 10 3.94 16.11 9.68
CA ASP A 10 4.94 16.07 8.61
C ASP A 10 6.32 15.63 9.11
N THR A 11 6.71 16.06 10.31
CA THR A 11 7.99 15.70 10.92
C THR A 11 8.03 14.21 11.29
N ILE A 12 6.93 13.68 11.84
CA ILE A 12 6.78 12.27 12.20
C ILE A 12 6.79 11.39 10.94
N ASP A 13 6.07 11.79 9.90
CA ASP A 13 6.02 11.06 8.62
C ASP A 13 7.40 11.05 7.93
N ASN A 14 8.13 12.16 7.96
CA ASN A 14 9.50 12.22 7.44
C ASN A 14 10.48 11.36 8.23
N LEU A 15 10.40 11.37 9.56
CA LEU A 15 11.23 10.52 10.42
C LEU A 15 10.98 9.03 10.13
N ALA A 16 9.70 8.64 10.00
CA ALA A 16 9.31 7.27 9.68
C ALA A 16 9.78 6.82 8.29
N CYS A 17 9.86 7.74 7.32
CA CYS A 17 10.39 7.47 5.99
C CYS A 17 11.91 7.34 5.98
N ASN A 18 12.62 8.23 6.68
CA ASN A 18 14.09 8.27 6.69
C ASN A 18 14.72 7.10 7.46
N ASN A 19 14.04 6.57 8.48
CA ASN A 19 14.51 5.39 9.21
C ASN A 19 14.22 4.05 8.51
N ARG A 20 13.62 4.05 7.32
CA ARG A 20 13.57 2.84 6.49
C ARG A 20 14.94 2.62 5.87
N HIS A 21 15.81 1.96 6.62
CA HIS A 21 16.99 1.33 6.08
C HIS A 21 16.58 0.45 4.89
N PRO A 22 17.08 0.68 3.67
CA PRO A 22 16.96 -0.31 2.60
C PRO A 22 17.94 -1.42 2.99
N THR A 23 17.50 -2.34 3.85
CA THR A 23 18.23 -3.59 4.01
C THR A 23 18.22 -4.27 2.64
N SER A 24 19.44 -4.64 2.25
CA SER A 24 19.84 -5.21 0.97
C SER A 24 18.81 -6.21 0.41
N ASP A 25 18.59 -6.11 -0.91
CA ASP A 25 17.93 -7.12 -1.74
C ASP A 25 18.49 -8.53 -1.42
N ASP A 26 17.66 -9.45 -0.91
CA ASP A 26 17.59 -10.83 -1.44
C ASP A 26 16.58 -11.78 -0.77
N SER A 27 15.72 -11.28 0.13
CA SER A 27 14.57 -12.07 0.60
C SER A 27 13.27 -11.30 0.43
N LYS A 28 13.00 -10.81 -0.78
CA LYS A 28 11.67 -10.31 -1.14
C LYS A 28 10.73 -11.52 -1.19
N VAL A 29 10.08 -11.83 -0.07
CA VAL A 29 8.94 -12.75 -0.05
C VAL A 29 7.98 -12.28 -1.14
N LYS A 30 7.82 -13.11 -2.16
CA LYS A 30 7.01 -12.78 -3.33
C LYS A 30 5.56 -12.69 -2.84
N VAL A 31 5.06 -11.48 -2.65
CA VAL A 31 3.68 -11.26 -2.22
C VAL A 31 2.77 -11.89 -3.27
N ARG A 32 1.88 -12.78 -2.82
CA ARG A 32 0.86 -13.42 -3.66
C ARG A 32 -0.04 -12.34 -4.25
N GLU A 33 -0.40 -12.50 -5.52
CA GLU A 33 -1.37 -11.61 -6.17
C GLU A 33 -2.72 -11.66 -5.46
N PRO A 34 -3.49 -10.55 -5.44
CA PRO A 34 -4.81 -10.53 -4.84
C PRO A 34 -5.75 -11.55 -5.49
N ASP A 35 -6.69 -12.07 -4.71
CA ASP A 35 -7.81 -12.81 -5.27
C ASP A 35 -8.80 -11.82 -5.91
N THR A 36 -9.49 -12.24 -6.97
CA THR A 36 -10.50 -11.40 -7.63
C THR A 36 -11.68 -11.14 -6.68
N PHE A 37 -12.13 -9.89 -6.58
CA PHE A 37 -13.31 -9.52 -5.83
C PHE A 37 -14.49 -9.30 -6.78
N ASP A 38 -15.53 -10.12 -6.62
CA ASP A 38 -16.73 -10.13 -7.47
C ASP A 38 -17.94 -9.42 -6.84
N GLY A 39 -17.76 -8.80 -5.66
CA GLY A 39 -18.84 -8.10 -4.96
C GLY A 39 -19.89 -8.98 -4.28
N THR A 40 -19.82 -10.31 -4.41
CA THR A 40 -20.85 -11.23 -3.88
C THR A 40 -20.82 -11.33 -2.36
N GLU A 41 -19.62 -11.28 -1.78
CA GLU A 41 -19.41 -11.39 -0.34
C GLU A 41 -18.74 -10.12 0.22
N PRO A 42 -19.51 -9.18 0.81
CA PRO A 42 -18.97 -7.93 1.36
C PRO A 42 -17.88 -8.14 2.42
N ARG A 43 -17.90 -9.27 3.12
CA ARG A 43 -16.86 -9.63 4.11
C ARG A 43 -15.48 -9.83 3.48
N LYS A 44 -15.42 -10.23 2.20
CA LYS A 44 -14.16 -10.40 1.46
C LYS A 44 -13.54 -9.08 1.00
N LEU A 45 -14.30 -7.97 1.05
CA LEU A 45 -13.79 -6.64 0.66
C LEU A 45 -12.60 -6.21 1.52
N CYS A 46 -12.66 -6.48 2.82
CA CYS A 46 -11.54 -6.17 3.73
C CYS A 46 -10.28 -6.97 3.35
N ALA A 47 -10.44 -8.27 3.08
CA ALA A 47 -9.33 -9.12 2.65
C ALA A 47 -8.72 -8.64 1.32
N PHE A 48 -9.57 -8.27 0.35
CA PHE A 48 -9.14 -7.70 -0.92
C PHE A 48 -8.28 -6.43 -0.75
N PHE A 49 -8.72 -5.48 0.09
CA PHE A 49 -7.95 -4.27 0.36
C PHE A 49 -6.61 -4.56 1.07
N ILE A 50 -6.58 -5.51 2.00
CA ILE A 50 -5.34 -5.93 2.66
C ILE A 50 -4.36 -6.51 1.64
N GLN A 51 -4.82 -7.39 0.74
CA GLN A 51 -4.00 -7.96 -0.33
C GLN A 51 -3.46 -6.90 -1.29
N CYS A 52 -4.28 -5.91 -1.67
CA CYS A 52 -3.85 -4.76 -2.47
C CYS A 52 -2.76 -3.95 -1.75
N LYS A 53 -2.98 -3.63 -0.47
CA LYS A 53 -2.02 -2.86 0.35
C LYS A 53 -0.67 -3.57 0.46
N LEU A 54 -0.67 -4.88 0.69
CA LEU A 54 0.55 -5.69 0.73
C LEU A 54 1.31 -5.63 -0.61
N ASN A 55 0.59 -5.73 -1.73
CA ASN A 55 1.19 -5.60 -3.06
C ASN A 55 1.82 -4.21 -3.27
N PHE A 56 1.13 -3.14 -2.86
CA PHE A 56 1.65 -1.76 -2.96
C PHE A 56 2.91 -1.54 -2.13
N GLN A 57 2.97 -2.11 -0.94
CA GLN A 57 4.12 -2.02 -0.05
C GLN A 57 5.32 -2.84 -0.54
N SER A 58 5.06 -3.99 -1.18
CA SER A 58 6.12 -4.86 -1.72
C SER A 58 6.79 -4.30 -2.98
N LYS A 59 6.05 -3.52 -3.79
CA LYS A 59 6.51 -2.95 -5.07
C LYS A 59 6.32 -1.43 -5.09
N PRO A 60 6.99 -0.68 -4.18
CA PRO A 60 6.75 0.76 -4.03
C PRO A 60 7.09 1.54 -5.30
N ARG A 61 8.06 1.08 -6.10
CA ARG A 61 8.41 1.67 -7.41
C ARG A 61 7.30 1.50 -8.44
N SER A 62 6.59 0.37 -8.45
CA SER A 62 5.48 0.12 -9.40
C SER A 62 4.19 0.84 -8.99
N PHE A 63 4.00 1.07 -7.68
CA PHE A 63 2.80 1.66 -7.11
C PHE A 63 3.05 3.02 -6.47
N HIS A 64 3.90 3.84 -7.10
CA HIS A 64 4.29 5.15 -6.59
C HIS A 64 3.19 6.22 -6.76
N THR A 65 2.20 6.00 -7.66
CA THR A 65 1.07 6.91 -7.85
C THR A 65 -0.25 6.31 -7.38
N GLY A 66 -1.19 7.18 -6.99
CA GLY A 66 -2.57 6.76 -6.71
C GLY A 66 -3.23 6.08 -7.92
N ARG A 67 -2.96 6.58 -9.13
CA ARG A 67 -3.47 6.00 -10.38
C ARG A 67 -3.01 4.56 -10.58
N ALA A 68 -1.73 4.26 -10.36
CA ALA A 68 -1.20 2.90 -10.48
C ALA A 68 -1.85 1.95 -9.46
N LYS A 69 -2.09 2.41 -8.23
CA LYS A 69 -2.78 1.64 -7.19
C LYS A 69 -4.24 1.35 -7.57
N VAL A 70 -4.96 2.37 -8.05
CA VAL A 70 -6.36 2.23 -8.48
C VAL A 70 -6.47 1.27 -9.67
N ASN A 71 -5.66 1.46 -10.71
CA ASN A 71 -5.67 0.59 -11.89
C ASN A 71 -5.37 -0.87 -11.53
N PHE A 72 -4.44 -1.10 -10.61
CA PHE A 72 -4.15 -2.43 -10.12
C PHE A 72 -5.33 -3.02 -9.35
N ALA A 73 -5.91 -2.31 -8.38
CA ALA A 73 -7.10 -2.82 -7.68
C ALA A 73 -8.24 -3.13 -8.67
N GLN A 74 -8.46 -2.25 -9.65
CA GLN A 74 -9.48 -2.42 -10.68
C GLN A 74 -9.27 -3.66 -11.54
N SER A 75 -8.03 -4.07 -11.83
CA SER A 75 -7.77 -5.29 -12.63
C SER A 75 -8.14 -6.59 -11.93
N TYR A 76 -8.43 -6.55 -10.62
CA TYR A 76 -8.86 -7.69 -9.82
C TYR A 76 -10.34 -7.57 -9.40
N LEU A 77 -11.11 -6.69 -10.04
CA LEU A 77 -12.56 -6.67 -9.92
C LEU A 77 -13.18 -7.52 -11.04
N LYS A 78 -14.29 -8.21 -10.74
CA LYS A 78 -15.03 -9.04 -11.70
C LYS A 78 -16.36 -8.42 -12.09
#